data_AF-A0A6G4VL84-F1
#
_entry.id   AF-A0A6G4VL84-F1
#
_cell.length_a   1.000
_cell.length_b   1.000
_cell.length_c   1.000
_cell.angle_alpha   90.00
_cell.angle_beta   90.00
_cell.angle_gamma   90.00
#
_symmetry.space_group_name_H-M   'P 1'
#
loop_
_entity.id
_entity.type
_entity.pdbx_description
1 polymer ?
#
loop_
_entity_poly.entity_id
_entity_poly.type
_entity_poly.pdbx_seq_one_letter_code
_entity_poly.pdbx_strand_id
1 'polypeptide(L)'
;MTTIDERHEDGARDGEERGSRHGIGARQGPRAPDTLRPSSTISSPAVNGPAFNSPEAVESRLAEAVPLSDPRAARIQLAGSKAAHLARASRAGLPVLPGFVLPHAGDTPVTTVRSAWQELSEDGARPLVVRSSSPQEDTQESSLAGQFASVLDVRGWRDFRTAVGTVLDSAHRVDGAVAPMAVLVQPMLTARVGGVLFGADPVEGRADRMLVSAVRGGPDSLVSGEQPGTNYWLSRWGRVLRTEPEGAERLLGPAELHRLARLARHARRVFGGPQDIEFGFDEGGRLWLFQSRPITAMAARPARGARLLGPGPVAETLPDQLEPLEEDLWLAPMARGLAAALDIGGSAPRRQLRAVPVVRAVGGRAAADLRLLGAVPPRYRWPTLLNPAPGARRLGAAWRVGRLTSALPGLAVDLVADVDRHLAET
;
A
#
# COMPACT_ATOMS: atom_id res chain seq x y z
N MET A 1 -13.58 -18.04 -61.26
CA MET A 1 -14.63 -17.87 -62.27
C MET A 1 -15.00 -16.39 -62.26
N THR A 2 -14.21 -15.57 -62.95
CA THR A 2 -14.37 -15.18 -64.37
C THR A 2 -15.53 -14.21 -64.57
N THR A 3 -15.20 -12.92 -64.64
CA THR A 3 -15.83 -11.90 -65.51
C THR A 3 -14.77 -10.78 -65.58
N ILE A 4 -14.04 -10.53 -66.69
CA ILE A 4 -14.48 -9.97 -68.00
C ILE A 4 -15.09 -8.59 -67.73
N ASP A 5 -14.58 -7.46 -68.25
CA ASP A 5 -14.44 -7.07 -69.66
C ASP A 5 -13.63 -5.76 -69.74
N GLU A 6 -12.71 -5.59 -70.70
CA GLU A 6 -12.83 -4.74 -71.91
C GLU A 6 -12.76 -3.22 -71.69
N ARG A 7 -12.38 -2.37 -72.63
CA ARG A 7 -11.46 -2.31 -73.79
C ARG A 7 -11.61 -0.84 -74.29
N HIS A 8 -10.72 -0.43 -75.19
CA HIS A 8 -10.75 0.79 -76.02
C HIS A 8 -10.35 2.10 -75.34
N GLU A 9 -9.22 2.71 -75.69
CA GLU A 9 -8.72 3.26 -76.97
C GLU A 9 -9.13 4.72 -77.21
N ASP A 10 -8.10 5.47 -77.58
CA ASP A 10 -8.05 6.68 -78.38
C ASP A 10 -8.44 8.06 -77.81
N GLY A 11 -7.52 9.01 -78.08
CA GLY A 11 -7.94 10.25 -78.74
C GLY A 11 -7.68 11.56 -78.01
N ALA A 12 -6.42 12.01 -78.05
CA ALA A 12 -5.91 13.39 -78.23
C ALA A 12 -6.71 14.66 -77.80
N ARG A 13 -6.01 15.54 -77.06
CA ARG A 13 -5.90 17.04 -77.14
C ARG A 13 -7.19 17.87 -77.00
N ASP A 14 -7.30 19.01 -76.33
CA ASP A 14 -6.45 19.99 -75.64
C ASP A 14 -7.37 20.75 -74.66
N GLY A 15 -6.84 21.39 -73.62
CA GLY A 15 -7.60 22.38 -72.83
C GLY A 15 -7.04 22.63 -71.44
N GLU A 16 -6.41 23.79 -71.26
CA GLU A 16 -5.89 24.33 -70.00
C GLU A 16 -6.94 24.35 -68.88
N GLU A 17 -6.56 23.97 -67.65
CA GLU A 17 -6.87 24.78 -66.48
C GLU A 17 -5.99 24.44 -65.26
N ARG A 18 -5.71 25.48 -64.49
CA ARG A 18 -4.73 25.59 -63.40
C ARG A 18 -5.10 24.72 -62.20
N GLY A 19 -4.12 24.07 -61.58
CA GLY A 19 -4.34 23.39 -60.29
C GLY A 19 -3.06 22.92 -59.62
N SER A 20 -2.58 23.72 -58.68
CA SER A 20 -1.45 23.47 -57.78
C SER A 20 -1.51 22.11 -57.07
N ARG A 21 -0.42 21.33 -57.10
CA ARG A 21 0.13 20.56 -55.96
C ARG A 21 1.46 19.90 -56.32
N HIS A 22 2.47 20.19 -55.50
CA HIS A 22 3.85 19.76 -55.64
C HIS A 22 4.00 18.23 -55.59
N GLY A 23 4.79 17.73 -56.53
CA GLY A 23 5.13 16.33 -56.70
C GLY A 23 6.18 15.81 -55.71
N ILE A 24 6.10 14.50 -55.57
CA ILE A 24 6.88 13.59 -54.73
C ILE A 24 8.29 13.39 -55.31
N GLY A 25 9.31 13.39 -54.45
CA GLY A 25 10.68 12.97 -54.76
C GLY A 25 11.07 11.70 -54.00
N ALA A 26 11.02 10.57 -54.72
CA ALA A 26 11.87 9.37 -54.67
C ALA A 26 12.52 8.87 -53.34
N ARG A 27 12.01 7.70 -52.90
CA ARG A 27 12.70 6.46 -52.46
C ARG A 27 14.15 6.55 -51.92
N GLN A 28 14.31 6.20 -50.63
CA GLN A 28 15.45 5.44 -50.09
C GLN A 28 14.91 4.29 -49.21
N GLY A 29 15.54 3.11 -49.30
CA GLY A 29 15.13 1.89 -48.59
C GLY A 29 15.27 1.97 -47.06
N PRO A 30 14.68 1.02 -46.30
CA PRO A 30 14.68 1.07 -44.85
C PRO A 30 16.08 0.81 -44.30
N ARG A 31 16.64 1.84 -43.63
CA ARG A 31 17.82 1.71 -42.77
C ARG A 31 17.50 0.77 -41.59
N ALA A 32 18.45 -0.08 -41.25
CA ALA A 32 18.43 -0.89 -40.04
C ALA A 32 18.28 0.01 -38.79
N PRO A 33 17.49 -0.39 -37.78
CA PRO A 33 17.39 0.38 -36.55
C PRO A 33 18.70 0.30 -35.77
N ASP A 34 19.30 1.46 -35.56
CA ASP A 34 20.41 1.69 -34.65
C ASP A 34 20.14 1.02 -33.30
N THR A 35 21.13 0.29 -32.81
CA THR A 35 21.19 -0.24 -31.46
C THR A 35 21.18 0.93 -30.47
N LEU A 36 20.00 1.24 -29.95
CA LEU A 36 19.79 2.12 -28.80
C LEU A 36 20.52 1.53 -27.59
N ARG A 37 21.69 2.11 -27.28
CA ARG A 37 22.29 1.99 -25.94
C ARG A 37 21.33 2.63 -24.94
N PRO A 38 20.96 1.97 -23.82
CA PRO A 38 20.22 2.65 -22.77
C PRO A 38 21.20 3.53 -21.99
N SER A 39 21.25 4.81 -22.36
CA SER A 39 21.70 5.89 -21.48
C SER A 39 20.53 6.25 -20.57
N SER A 40 20.51 5.71 -19.37
CA SER A 40 19.57 6.13 -18.32
C SER A 40 20.30 6.23 -16.98
N THR A 41 21.08 7.31 -16.84
CA THR A 41 21.47 7.85 -15.53
C THR A 41 20.23 8.46 -14.90
N ILE A 42 19.54 7.69 -14.06
CA ILE A 42 18.60 8.28 -13.11
C ILE A 42 19.46 8.89 -12.01
N SER A 43 19.82 10.16 -12.19
CA SER A 43 20.27 10.99 -11.07
C SER A 43 19.05 11.15 -10.18
N SER A 44 19.09 10.62 -8.95
CA SER A 44 18.34 11.24 -7.85
C SER A 44 18.59 12.75 -7.91
N PRO A 45 17.60 13.61 -7.55
CA PRO A 45 17.82 15.05 -7.61
C PRO A 45 19.11 15.34 -6.88
N ALA A 46 20.06 15.97 -7.57
CA ALA A 46 21.32 16.36 -6.96
C ALA A 46 20.94 17.14 -5.70
N VAL A 47 21.22 16.57 -4.53
CA VAL A 47 21.09 17.25 -3.25
C VAL A 47 22.25 18.24 -3.22
N ASN A 48 22.15 19.30 -4.03
CA ASN A 48 22.97 20.49 -3.96
C ASN A 48 22.42 21.36 -2.83
N GLY A 49 22.38 20.79 -1.63
CA GLY A 49 22.25 21.55 -0.38
C GLY A 49 23.64 22.02 0.06
N PRO A 50 23.73 23.06 0.91
CA PRO A 50 25.01 23.41 1.51
C PRO A 50 25.54 22.22 2.30
N ALA A 51 26.84 21.93 2.18
CA ALA A 51 27.51 20.95 3.04
C ALA A 51 27.45 21.49 4.47
N PHE A 52 26.73 20.79 5.35
CA PHE A 52 26.52 21.24 6.72
C PHE A 52 27.58 20.65 7.67
N ASN A 53 28.10 19.47 7.35
CA ASN A 53 29.17 18.85 8.13
C ASN A 53 30.56 19.33 7.68
N SER A 54 31.43 19.62 8.66
CA SER A 54 32.84 19.90 8.39
C SER A 54 33.56 18.63 7.91
N PRO A 55 34.66 18.75 7.12
CA PRO A 55 35.48 17.61 6.72
C PRO A 55 35.96 16.79 7.92
N GLU A 56 36.31 17.45 9.02
CA GLU A 56 36.74 16.79 10.27
C GLU A 56 35.63 15.94 10.91
N ALA A 57 34.38 16.42 10.86
CA ALA A 57 33.24 15.65 11.34
C ALA A 57 33.06 14.37 10.52
N VAL A 58 33.25 14.42 9.20
CA VAL A 58 33.20 13.21 8.34
C VAL A 58 34.37 12.27 8.65
N GLU A 59 35.60 12.78 8.81
CA GLU A 59 36.77 11.94 9.13
C GLU A 59 36.61 11.19 10.46
N SER A 60 36.05 11.85 11.48
CA SER A 60 35.72 11.20 12.76
C SER A 60 34.80 9.98 12.58
N ARG A 61 33.87 10.05 11.61
CA ARG A 61 32.94 8.95 11.28
C ARG A 61 33.59 7.82 10.50
N LEU A 62 34.71 8.10 9.84
CA LEU A 62 35.49 7.12 9.10
C LEU A 62 36.47 6.34 10.00
N ALA A 63 36.49 6.62 11.30
CA ALA A 63 37.35 5.92 12.25
C ALA A 63 36.85 4.50 12.56
N GLU A 64 35.53 4.30 12.64
CA GLU A 64 34.92 3.06 13.14
C GLU A 64 33.89 2.48 12.16
N ALA A 65 34.05 1.20 11.83
CA ALA A 65 33.03 0.38 11.18
C ALA A 65 32.60 -0.78 12.09
N VAL A 66 31.29 -1.01 12.16
CA VAL A 66 30.70 -2.16 12.85
C VAL A 66 30.02 -3.07 11.83
N PRO A 67 30.52 -4.29 11.58
CA PRO A 67 29.87 -5.24 10.66
C PRO A 67 28.44 -5.59 11.09
N LEU A 68 27.54 -5.82 10.13
CA LEU A 68 26.16 -6.24 10.42
C LEU A 68 26.07 -7.60 11.16
N SER A 69 27.12 -8.41 11.08
CA SER A 69 27.26 -9.66 11.83
C SER A 69 27.57 -9.45 13.31
N ASP A 70 28.11 -8.28 13.68
CA ASP A 70 28.43 -7.94 15.06
C ASP A 70 27.14 -7.71 15.88
N PRO A 71 26.99 -8.31 17.09
CA PRO A 71 25.83 -8.09 17.95
C PRO A 71 25.53 -6.61 18.27
N ARG A 72 26.55 -5.74 18.28
CA ARG A 72 26.42 -4.30 18.53
C ARG A 72 25.63 -3.60 17.42
N ALA A 73 25.75 -4.05 16.17
CA ALA A 73 25.01 -3.50 15.05
C ALA A 73 23.48 -3.66 15.22
N ALA A 74 23.01 -4.59 16.06
CA ALA A 74 21.59 -4.77 16.35
C ALA A 74 21.02 -3.76 17.37
N ARG A 75 21.83 -2.85 17.92
CA ARG A 75 21.39 -1.80 18.85
C ARG A 75 20.94 -0.56 18.08
N ILE A 76 19.67 -0.20 18.21
CA ILE A 76 19.09 0.98 17.53
C ILE A 76 19.83 2.27 17.89
N GLN A 77 20.27 2.41 19.15
CA GLN A 77 20.99 3.61 19.61
C GLN A 77 22.34 3.80 18.89
N LEU A 78 22.96 2.72 18.44
CA LEU A 78 24.26 2.73 17.77
C LEU A 78 24.11 2.83 16.25
N ALA A 79 23.26 1.96 15.69
CA ALA A 79 23.19 1.72 14.25
C ALA A 79 21.98 2.38 13.57
N GLY A 80 21.07 3.00 14.33
CA GLY A 80 19.77 3.42 13.83
C GLY A 80 18.84 2.24 13.50
N SER A 81 17.58 2.54 13.22
CA SER A 81 16.53 1.52 13.14
C SER A 81 16.71 0.56 11.96
N LYS A 82 16.99 1.06 10.75
CA LYS A 82 17.18 0.23 9.55
C LYS A 82 18.32 -0.77 9.74
N ALA A 83 19.52 -0.28 10.06
CA ALA A 83 20.69 -1.15 10.18
C ALA A 83 20.56 -2.11 11.37
N ALA A 84 19.97 -1.69 12.48
CA ALA A 84 19.69 -2.56 13.61
C ALA A 84 18.72 -3.70 13.27
N HIS A 85 17.66 -3.41 12.53
CA HIS A 85 16.74 -4.43 12.04
C HIS A 85 17.43 -5.40 11.07
N LEU A 86 18.27 -4.90 10.16
CA LEU A 86 19.05 -5.75 9.24
C LEU A 86 20.07 -6.63 9.96
N ALA A 87 20.78 -6.10 10.97
CA ALA A 87 21.71 -6.87 11.79
C ALA A 87 20.97 -7.97 12.58
N ARG A 88 19.82 -7.65 13.19
CA ARG A 88 18.97 -8.63 13.87
C ARG A 88 18.46 -9.71 12.92
N ALA A 89 18.04 -9.32 11.71
CA ALA A 89 17.58 -10.23 10.67
C ALA A 89 18.71 -11.17 10.19
N SER A 90 19.89 -10.61 9.89
CA SER A 90 21.08 -11.34 9.46
C SER A 90 21.49 -12.40 10.49
N ARG A 91 21.58 -12.00 11.77
CA ARG A 91 21.90 -12.91 12.89
C ARG A 91 20.87 -14.01 13.11
N ALA A 92 19.63 -13.80 12.67
CA ALA A 92 18.58 -14.82 12.70
C ALA A 92 18.53 -15.70 11.44
N GLY A 93 19.50 -15.57 10.53
CA GLY A 93 19.59 -16.35 9.29
C GLY A 93 18.63 -15.90 8.19
N LEU A 94 18.07 -14.68 8.28
CA LEU A 94 17.34 -14.09 7.18
C LEU A 94 18.32 -13.65 6.08
N PRO A 95 17.90 -13.65 4.80
CA PRO A 95 18.81 -13.41 3.69
C PRO A 95 19.10 -11.91 3.53
N VAL A 96 19.92 -11.36 4.41
CA VAL A 96 20.34 -9.95 4.41
C VAL A 96 21.68 -9.83 3.69
N LEU A 97 21.84 -8.78 2.88
CA LEU A 97 23.13 -8.47 2.27
C LEU A 97 24.20 -8.22 3.35
N PRO A 98 25.45 -8.65 3.13
CA PRO A 98 26.55 -8.26 4.01
C PRO A 98 26.69 -6.74 4.00
N GLY A 99 27.33 -6.20 5.03
CA GLY A 99 27.51 -4.76 5.15
C GLY A 99 28.04 -4.38 6.51
N PHE A 100 28.27 -3.09 6.69
CA PHE A 100 28.72 -2.51 7.95
C PHE A 100 28.04 -1.17 8.20
N VAL A 101 28.17 -0.69 9.42
CA VAL A 101 27.56 0.54 9.90
C VAL A 101 28.64 1.47 10.42
N LEU A 102 28.56 2.75 10.07
CA LEU A 102 29.28 3.82 10.74
C LEU A 102 28.33 4.33 11.85
N PRO A 103 28.65 4.10 13.13
CA PRO A 103 27.74 4.38 14.22
C PRO A 103 27.49 5.88 14.42
N HIS A 104 26.33 6.24 14.99
CA HIS A 104 26.05 7.65 15.29
C HIS A 104 26.81 8.20 16.50
N ALA A 105 27.26 7.34 17.41
CA ALA A 105 28.14 7.71 18.52
C ALA A 105 29.31 6.74 18.53
N GLY A 106 30.52 7.25 18.77
CA GLY A 106 31.73 6.42 18.82
C GLY A 106 31.65 5.39 19.94
N ASP A 107 32.00 4.15 19.62
CA ASP A 107 32.23 3.06 20.56
C ASP A 107 33.67 2.53 20.33
N THR A 108 34.08 1.45 21.00
CA THR A 108 35.40 0.84 20.74
C THR A 108 35.43 0.22 19.34
N PRO A 109 36.35 0.64 18.43
CA PRO A 109 36.32 0.21 17.04
C PRO A 109 36.44 -1.30 16.86
N VAL A 110 35.55 -1.93 16.07
CA VAL A 110 35.74 -3.33 15.62
C VAL A 110 36.84 -3.40 14.57
N THR A 111 36.76 -2.51 13.59
CA THR A 111 37.65 -2.42 12.42
C THR A 111 37.61 -1.00 11.87
N THR A 112 38.57 -0.67 11.01
CA THR A 112 38.60 0.62 10.32
C THR A 112 37.59 0.64 9.18
N VAL A 113 37.00 1.81 8.90
CA VAL A 113 36.09 1.97 7.76
C VAL A 113 36.80 1.68 6.45
N ARG A 114 38.10 2.02 6.34
CA ARG A 114 38.90 1.75 5.15
C ARG A 114 38.99 0.26 4.86
N SER A 115 39.34 -0.56 5.86
CA SER A 115 39.44 -2.01 5.69
C SER A 115 38.09 -2.64 5.36
N ALA A 116 37.02 -2.25 6.08
CA ALA A 116 35.67 -2.73 5.81
C ALA A 116 35.17 -2.35 4.40
N TRP A 117 35.49 -1.13 3.95
CA TRP A 117 35.19 -0.68 2.59
C TRP A 117 35.94 -1.51 1.54
N GLN A 118 37.24 -1.76 1.71
CA GLN A 118 38.04 -2.55 0.77
C GLN A 118 37.53 -3.98 0.63
N GLU A 119 37.20 -4.63 1.75
CA GLU A 119 36.64 -5.99 1.74
C GLU A 119 35.27 -6.03 1.06
N LEU A 120 34.36 -5.11 1.41
CA LEU A 120 32.99 -5.13 0.89
C LEU A 120 32.90 -4.75 -0.59
N SER A 121 33.74 -3.79 -1.02
CA SER A 121 33.76 -3.26 -2.39
C SER A 121 34.74 -3.97 -3.33
N GLU A 122 35.51 -4.93 -2.84
CA GLU A 122 36.62 -5.53 -3.60
C GLU A 122 37.56 -4.43 -4.14
N ASP A 123 38.02 -3.55 -3.24
CA ASP A 123 38.83 -2.36 -3.53
C ASP A 123 38.22 -1.41 -4.59
N GLY A 124 36.89 -1.30 -4.59
CA GLY A 124 36.12 -0.41 -5.48
C GLY A 124 35.64 -1.04 -6.78
N ALA A 125 35.94 -2.31 -7.05
CA ALA A 125 35.42 -3.02 -8.21
C ALA A 125 33.89 -3.21 -8.14
N ARG A 126 33.39 -3.49 -6.94
CA ARG A 126 31.97 -3.67 -6.66
C ARG A 126 31.34 -2.35 -6.17
N PRO A 127 30.25 -1.88 -6.79
CA PRO A 127 29.55 -0.69 -6.32
C PRO A 127 28.89 -0.93 -4.95
N LEU A 128 28.87 0.11 -4.13
CA LEU A 128 28.21 0.13 -2.84
C LEU A 128 26.98 1.04 -2.85
N VAL A 129 26.10 0.81 -1.89
CA VAL A 129 25.02 1.72 -1.52
C VAL A 129 25.27 2.24 -0.11
N VAL A 130 25.12 3.55 0.07
CA VAL A 130 25.32 4.25 1.33
C VAL A 130 23.99 4.84 1.77
N ARG A 131 23.43 4.33 2.87
CA ARG A 131 22.05 4.61 3.32
C ARG A 131 22.06 5.25 4.69
N SER A 132 21.20 6.24 4.86
CA SER A 132 20.83 6.77 6.18
C SER A 132 20.14 5.71 7.05
N SER A 133 20.47 5.70 8.34
CA SER A 133 19.83 4.87 9.35
C SER A 133 19.72 5.68 10.65
N SER A 134 18.55 6.27 10.92
CA SER A 134 18.29 7.03 12.15
C SER A 134 17.49 6.20 13.16
N PRO A 135 17.71 6.36 14.49
CA PRO A 135 16.81 5.83 15.51
C PRO A 135 15.36 6.35 15.41
N GLN A 136 15.17 7.53 14.81
CA GLN A 136 13.90 8.26 14.78
C GLN A 136 13.10 8.02 13.49
N GLU A 137 13.62 7.21 12.57
CA GLU A 137 13.01 6.99 11.25
C GLU A 137 11.78 6.06 11.27
N ASP A 138 11.67 5.21 12.29
CA ASP A 138 10.66 4.14 12.38
C ASP A 138 9.71 4.30 13.59
N THR A 139 9.64 5.49 14.20
CA THR A 139 8.72 5.74 15.32
C THR A 139 7.31 6.09 14.80
N GLN A 140 6.28 5.63 15.51
CA GLN A 140 4.87 5.84 15.14
C GLN A 140 4.46 7.33 15.05
N GLU A 141 5.26 8.23 15.62
CA GLU A 141 4.97 9.66 15.73
C GLU A 141 5.78 10.54 14.76
N SER A 142 6.67 9.97 13.94
CA SER A 142 7.58 10.78 13.12
C SER A 142 7.34 10.60 11.62
N SER A 143 6.78 11.63 11.00
CA SER A 143 6.59 11.79 9.54
C SER A 143 7.92 12.00 8.76
N LEU A 144 9.04 11.48 9.26
CA LEU A 144 10.37 11.64 8.65
C LEU A 144 10.67 10.60 7.55
N ALA A 145 9.73 9.69 7.31
CA ALA A 145 9.82 8.72 6.22
C ALA A 145 9.99 9.45 4.87
N GLY A 146 11.09 9.19 4.18
CA GLY A 146 11.42 9.78 2.88
C GLY A 146 12.28 11.05 2.91
N GLN A 147 12.67 11.57 4.08
CA GLN A 147 13.53 12.77 4.17
C GLN A 147 15.04 12.47 4.12
N PHE A 148 15.45 11.24 4.45
CA PHE A 148 16.86 10.91 4.55
C PHE A 148 17.46 10.38 3.24
N ALA A 149 18.68 10.78 2.94
CA ALA A 149 19.34 10.45 1.68
C ALA A 149 19.82 8.99 1.63
N SER A 150 19.84 8.43 0.43
CA SER A 150 20.59 7.21 0.08
C SER A 150 21.37 7.50 -1.20
N VAL A 151 22.66 7.15 -1.23
CA VAL A 151 23.54 7.36 -2.39
C VAL A 151 23.83 5.99 -2.99
N LEU A 152 23.47 5.85 -4.27
CA LEU A 152 23.61 4.61 -5.05
C LEU A 152 24.91 4.65 -5.89
N ASP A 153 25.32 3.48 -6.39
CA ASP A 153 26.46 3.25 -7.31
C ASP A 153 27.78 3.91 -6.86
N VAL A 154 28.05 3.83 -5.55
CA VAL A 154 29.24 4.44 -4.95
C VAL A 154 30.46 3.57 -5.23
N ARG A 155 31.42 4.12 -5.98
CA ARG A 155 32.64 3.42 -6.42
C ARG A 155 33.90 4.20 -6.02
N GLY A 156 34.92 3.47 -5.59
CA GLY A 156 36.16 4.10 -5.15
C GLY A 156 36.02 4.85 -3.81
N TRP A 157 37.16 5.12 -3.19
CA TRP A 157 37.20 5.66 -1.84
C TRP A 157 36.76 7.12 -1.73
N ARG A 158 37.13 7.93 -2.73
CA ARG A 158 36.81 9.35 -2.74
C ARG A 158 35.29 9.55 -2.79
N ASP A 159 34.63 8.86 -3.70
CA ASP A 159 33.18 8.99 -3.87
C ASP A 159 32.44 8.36 -2.69
N PHE A 160 33.01 7.31 -2.05
CA PHE A 160 32.52 6.78 -0.78
C PHE A 160 32.52 7.82 0.34
N ARG A 161 33.61 8.57 0.52
CA ARG A 161 33.68 9.65 1.52
C ARG A 161 32.63 10.73 1.23
N THR A 162 32.49 11.12 -0.04
CA THR A 162 31.48 12.10 -0.46
C THR A 162 30.07 11.60 -0.14
N ALA A 163 29.76 10.34 -0.47
CA ALA A 163 28.47 9.72 -0.19
C ALA A 163 28.15 9.67 1.32
N VAL A 164 29.13 9.35 2.16
CA VAL A 164 28.99 9.40 3.63
C VAL A 164 28.66 10.82 4.07
N GLY A 165 29.38 11.83 3.56
CA GLY A 165 29.08 13.25 3.82
C GLY A 165 27.65 13.62 3.46
N THR A 166 27.20 13.28 2.25
CA THR A 166 25.82 13.54 1.80
C THR A 166 24.77 12.91 2.71
N VAL A 167 24.98 11.66 3.15
CA VAL A 167 24.06 10.98 4.06
C VAL A 167 24.02 11.65 5.44
N LEU A 168 25.19 12.05 5.98
CA LEU A 168 25.25 12.77 7.25
C LEU A 168 24.64 14.17 7.16
N ASP A 169 24.81 14.85 6.02
CA ASP A 169 24.20 16.17 5.78
C ASP A 169 22.67 16.08 5.76
N SER A 170 22.11 14.97 5.26
CA SER A 170 20.66 14.73 5.27
C SER A 170 20.04 14.59 6.68
N ALA A 171 20.86 14.54 7.73
CA ALA A 171 20.39 14.55 9.12
C ALA A 171 19.94 15.95 9.61
N HIS A 172 20.28 17.02 8.88
CA HIS A 172 19.91 18.39 9.21
C HIS A 172 18.45 18.66 8.83
N ARG A 173 17.65 19.07 9.82
CA ARG A 173 16.25 19.40 9.63
C ARG A 173 16.04 20.89 9.34
N VAL A 174 14.87 21.20 8.78
CA VAL A 174 14.43 22.57 8.46
C VAL A 174 14.28 23.44 9.71
N ASP A 175 14.02 22.83 10.87
CA ASP A 175 13.94 23.51 12.18
C ASP A 175 15.31 23.73 12.84
N GLY A 176 16.41 23.36 12.16
CA GLY A 176 17.78 23.49 12.66
C GLY A 176 18.24 22.35 13.58
N ALA A 177 17.39 21.38 13.91
CA ALA A 177 17.78 20.23 14.72
C ALA A 177 18.51 19.16 13.89
N VAL A 178 19.57 18.58 14.45
CA VAL A 178 20.30 17.46 13.82
C VAL A 178 19.79 16.14 14.39
N ALA A 179 19.28 15.26 13.52
CA ALA A 179 18.87 13.92 13.93
C ALA A 179 20.10 13.02 14.18
N PRO A 180 20.07 12.14 15.20
CA PRO A 180 21.06 11.08 15.30
C PRO A 180 20.99 10.21 14.05
N MET A 181 22.10 10.09 13.33
CA MET A 181 22.20 9.42 12.05
C MET A 181 23.36 8.45 12.03
N ALA A 182 23.11 7.16 11.86
CA ALA A 182 24.14 6.21 11.49
C ALA A 182 24.15 6.03 9.96
N VAL A 183 25.26 5.53 9.42
CA VAL A 183 25.38 5.27 7.99
C VAL A 183 25.53 3.77 7.75
N LEU A 184 24.56 3.19 7.04
CA LEU A 184 24.58 1.80 6.60
C LEU A 184 25.23 1.69 5.23
N VAL A 185 26.19 0.78 5.10
CA VAL A 185 26.90 0.51 3.86
C VAL A 185 26.70 -0.95 3.47
N GLN A 186 26.19 -1.19 2.27
CA GLN A 186 25.96 -2.54 1.70
C GLN A 186 26.42 -2.58 0.24
N PRO A 187 26.65 -3.77 -0.34
CA PRO A 187 26.82 -3.91 -1.78
C PRO A 187 25.59 -3.39 -2.51
N MET A 188 25.79 -2.70 -3.63
CA MET A 188 24.68 -2.38 -4.52
C MET A 188 24.32 -3.62 -5.34
N LEU A 189 23.09 -4.10 -5.16
CA LEU A 189 22.55 -5.24 -5.88
C LEU A 189 21.66 -4.78 -7.02
N THR A 190 21.93 -5.26 -8.24
CA THR A 190 20.99 -5.16 -9.35
C THR A 190 19.95 -6.26 -9.20
N ALA A 191 18.73 -5.90 -8.79
CA ALA A 191 17.63 -6.84 -8.68
C ALA A 191 16.97 -7.06 -10.05
N ARG A 192 16.71 -8.33 -10.40
CA ARG A 192 15.88 -8.72 -11.55
C ARG A 192 14.42 -8.34 -11.28
N VAL A 193 13.95 -8.66 -10.08
CA VAL A 193 12.61 -8.36 -9.57
C VAL A 193 12.71 -7.99 -8.10
N GLY A 194 12.08 -6.90 -7.73
CA GLY A 194 12.06 -6.39 -6.36
C GLY A 194 10.69 -5.87 -5.99
N GLY A 195 10.57 -5.39 -4.74
CA GLY A 195 9.36 -4.76 -4.28
C GLY A 195 9.15 -4.94 -2.79
N VAL A 196 7.87 -4.95 -2.39
CA VAL A 196 7.46 -4.89 -0.99
C VAL A 196 6.59 -6.09 -0.64
N LEU A 197 6.85 -6.71 0.51
CA LEU A 197 6.14 -7.85 1.07
C LEU A 197 5.57 -7.46 2.44
N PHE A 198 4.25 -7.43 2.53
CA PHE A 198 3.54 -7.31 3.79
C PHE A 198 3.19 -8.70 4.32
N GLY A 199 3.68 -9.03 5.52
CA GLY A 199 3.40 -10.29 6.22
C GLY A 199 1.96 -10.45 6.72
N ALA A 200 1.13 -9.41 6.55
CA ALA A 200 -0.32 -9.41 6.65
C ALA A 200 -0.86 -8.58 5.48
N ASP A 201 -2.15 -8.67 5.16
CA ASP A 201 -2.80 -7.82 4.16
C ASP A 201 -3.25 -6.50 4.81
N PRO A 202 -2.55 -5.38 4.57
CA PRO A 202 -2.87 -4.09 5.19
C PRO A 202 -4.13 -3.47 4.58
N VAL A 203 -4.43 -3.77 3.31
CA VAL A 203 -5.54 -3.21 2.54
C VAL A 203 -6.87 -3.75 3.04
N GLU A 204 -6.98 -5.07 3.20
CA GLU A 204 -8.21 -5.70 3.71
C GLU A 204 -8.17 -6.04 5.21
N GLY A 205 -7.12 -5.62 5.92
CA GLY A 205 -6.98 -5.80 7.37
C GLY A 205 -6.94 -7.28 7.79
N ARG A 206 -6.27 -8.14 7.01
CA ARG A 206 -6.27 -9.60 7.21
C ARG A 206 -4.90 -10.17 7.53
N ALA A 207 -4.78 -10.77 8.71
CA ALA A 207 -3.56 -11.42 9.18
C ALA A 207 -3.36 -12.86 8.67
N ASP A 208 -4.32 -13.43 7.94
CA ASP A 208 -4.28 -14.81 7.44
C ASP A 208 -3.82 -14.94 5.97
N ARG A 209 -3.46 -13.81 5.36
CA ARG A 209 -2.83 -13.73 4.04
C ARG A 209 -1.79 -12.62 4.02
N MET A 210 -0.92 -12.66 3.02
CA MET A 210 0.17 -11.71 2.77
C MET A 210 -0.08 -10.98 1.46
N LEU A 211 0.49 -9.79 1.32
CA LEU A 211 0.51 -9.03 0.07
C LEU A 211 1.95 -8.89 -0.41
N VAL A 212 2.21 -9.23 -1.66
CA VAL A 212 3.50 -8.97 -2.33
C VAL A 212 3.24 -8.04 -3.50
N SER A 213 3.84 -6.86 -3.48
CA SER A 213 3.86 -5.93 -4.61
C SER A 213 5.22 -6.02 -5.27
N ALA A 214 5.27 -6.47 -6.52
CA ALA A 214 6.52 -6.72 -7.26
C ALA A 214 6.62 -5.86 -8.52
N VAL A 215 7.83 -5.40 -8.82
CA VAL A 215 8.20 -4.66 -10.03
C VAL A 215 9.49 -5.25 -10.61
N ARG A 216 9.75 -5.02 -11.91
CA ARG A 216 11.07 -5.32 -12.48
C ARG A 216 12.09 -4.33 -11.90
N GLY A 217 13.31 -4.79 -11.68
CA GLY A 217 14.33 -3.95 -11.04
C GLY A 217 14.27 -3.99 -9.51
N GLY A 218 14.75 -2.92 -8.87
CA GLY A 218 14.79 -2.76 -7.42
C GLY A 218 13.50 -2.22 -6.80
N PRO A 219 13.38 -2.26 -5.46
CA PRO A 219 12.23 -1.70 -4.74
C PRO A 219 12.06 -0.18 -4.93
N ASP A 220 13.13 0.56 -5.24
CA ASP A 220 13.08 2.01 -5.48
C ASP A 220 12.13 2.38 -6.64
N SER A 221 12.00 1.51 -7.64
CA SER A 221 11.09 1.67 -8.77
C SER A 221 9.61 1.50 -8.40
N LEU A 222 9.31 0.91 -7.24
CA LEU A 222 7.94 0.77 -6.72
C LEU A 222 7.48 2.04 -6.00
N VAL A 223 8.41 2.74 -5.34
CA VAL A 223 8.14 3.97 -4.59
C VAL A 223 7.99 5.18 -5.53
N SER A 224 8.68 5.19 -6.69
CA SER A 224 8.54 6.25 -7.69
C SER A 224 7.24 6.19 -8.49
N GLY A 225 6.52 5.05 -8.47
CA GLY A 225 5.27 4.85 -9.22
C GLY A 225 5.45 4.79 -10.74
N GLU A 226 6.68 4.72 -11.24
CA GLU A 226 7.01 4.84 -12.66
C GLU A 226 6.79 3.56 -13.47
N GLN A 227 6.69 2.39 -12.82
CA GLN A 227 6.53 1.10 -13.52
C GLN A 227 5.27 0.34 -13.09
N PRO A 228 4.56 -0.31 -14.03
CA PRO A 228 3.42 -1.17 -13.71
C PRO A 228 3.89 -2.39 -12.90
N GLY A 229 3.52 -2.42 -11.62
CA GLY A 229 3.78 -3.54 -10.72
C GLY A 229 2.71 -4.64 -10.79
N THR A 230 3.00 -5.79 -10.17
CA THR A 230 2.04 -6.88 -9.97
C THR A 230 1.89 -7.16 -8.47
N ASN A 231 0.65 -7.16 -8.01
CA ASN A 231 0.29 -7.51 -6.64
C ASN A 231 -0.12 -8.98 -6.56
N TYR A 232 0.43 -9.73 -5.61
CA TYR A 232 0.09 -11.11 -5.32
C TYR A 232 -0.42 -11.23 -3.88
N TRP A 233 -1.65 -11.66 -3.70
CA TRP A 233 -2.15 -12.07 -2.40
C TRP A 233 -1.82 -13.53 -2.19
N LEU A 234 -1.04 -13.82 -1.15
CA LEU A 234 -0.58 -15.15 -0.82
C LEU A 234 -1.24 -15.66 0.46
N SER A 235 -1.55 -16.94 0.52
CA SER A 235 -1.76 -17.62 1.80
C SER A 235 -0.48 -17.59 2.65
N ARG A 236 -0.61 -17.90 3.95
CA ARG A 236 0.55 -18.05 4.87
C ARG A 236 1.66 -18.99 4.36
N TRP A 237 1.37 -19.85 3.39
CA TRP A 237 2.27 -20.87 2.85
C TRP A 237 2.86 -20.54 1.48
N GLY A 238 2.43 -19.45 0.83
CA GLY A 238 2.94 -19.06 -0.50
C GLY A 238 2.03 -19.46 -1.68
N ARG A 239 0.89 -20.11 -1.41
CA ARG A 239 -0.14 -20.31 -2.45
C ARG A 239 -0.76 -18.97 -2.85
N VAL A 240 -0.77 -18.67 -4.13
CA VAL A 240 -1.46 -17.49 -4.70
C VAL A 240 -2.97 -17.63 -4.54
N LEU A 241 -3.59 -16.59 -4.00
CA LEU A 241 -5.05 -16.47 -3.82
C LEU A 241 -5.67 -15.54 -4.86
N ARG A 242 -4.96 -14.46 -5.20
CA ARG A 242 -5.37 -13.42 -6.15
C ARG A 242 -4.11 -12.74 -6.70
N THR A 243 -4.18 -12.28 -7.94
CA THR A 243 -3.15 -11.46 -8.60
C THR A 243 -3.82 -10.22 -9.18
N GLU A 244 -3.17 -9.06 -9.09
CA GLU A 244 -3.63 -7.83 -9.71
C GLU A 244 -2.51 -7.08 -10.45
N PRO A 245 -2.79 -6.49 -11.63
CA PRO A 245 -4.04 -6.62 -12.38
C PRO A 245 -4.30 -8.04 -12.90
N GLU A 246 -5.56 -8.38 -13.22
CA GLU A 246 -5.88 -9.67 -13.84
C GLU A 246 -5.18 -9.76 -15.20
N GLY A 247 -4.54 -10.91 -15.48
CA GLY A 247 -3.75 -11.09 -16.70
C GLY A 247 -2.39 -10.37 -16.71
N ALA A 248 -1.97 -9.78 -15.59
CA ALA A 248 -0.62 -9.21 -15.46
C ALA A 248 0.47 -10.24 -15.80
N GLU A 249 1.58 -9.76 -16.35
CA GLU A 249 2.76 -10.58 -16.52
C GLU A 249 3.24 -11.13 -15.17
N ARG A 250 3.50 -12.43 -15.13
CA ARG A 250 3.99 -13.08 -13.91
C ARG A 250 5.47 -12.78 -13.69
N LEU A 251 5.75 -11.70 -12.95
CA LEU A 251 7.11 -11.31 -12.55
C LEU A 251 7.78 -12.31 -11.60
N LEU A 252 6.98 -12.99 -10.76
CA LEU A 252 7.47 -13.93 -9.74
C LEU A 252 6.95 -15.36 -9.96
N GLY A 253 7.87 -16.32 -10.01
CA GLY A 253 7.54 -17.74 -10.14
C GLY A 253 6.97 -18.34 -8.84
N PRO A 254 6.28 -19.49 -8.88
CA PRO A 254 5.75 -20.15 -7.69
C PRO A 254 6.81 -20.40 -6.61
N ALA A 255 8.01 -20.84 -6.97
CA ALA A 255 9.09 -21.10 -6.01
C ALA A 255 9.54 -19.81 -5.29
N GLU A 256 9.56 -18.68 -5.99
CA GLU A 256 9.93 -17.36 -5.46
C GLU A 256 8.90 -16.86 -4.46
N LEU A 257 7.62 -16.99 -4.79
CA LEU A 257 6.50 -16.67 -3.91
C LEU A 257 6.50 -17.53 -2.62
N HIS A 258 6.87 -18.82 -2.72
CA HIS A 258 7.07 -19.66 -1.54
C HIS A 258 8.27 -19.20 -0.69
N ARG A 259 9.38 -18.76 -1.32
CA ARG A 259 10.52 -18.18 -0.61
C ARG A 259 10.14 -16.88 0.12
N LEU A 260 9.34 -16.01 -0.49
CA LEU A 260 8.80 -14.81 0.12
C LEU A 260 7.86 -15.13 1.30
N ALA A 261 6.93 -16.07 1.12
CA ALA A 261 6.06 -16.50 2.22
C ALA A 261 6.86 -17.09 3.39
N ARG A 262 7.94 -17.83 3.09
CA ARG A 262 8.87 -18.32 4.10
C ARG A 262 9.61 -17.17 4.78
N LEU A 263 10.08 -16.16 4.04
CA LEU A 263 10.71 -14.96 4.57
C LEU A 263 9.80 -14.24 5.56
N ALA A 264 8.56 -13.92 5.18
CA ALA A 264 7.59 -13.25 6.06
C ALA A 264 7.34 -14.03 7.36
N ARG A 265 7.21 -15.36 7.30
CA ARG A 265 7.03 -16.19 8.52
C ARG A 265 8.26 -16.20 9.43
N HIS A 266 9.47 -16.18 8.87
CA HIS A 266 10.69 -16.11 9.69
C HIS A 266 10.84 -14.71 10.27
N ALA A 267 10.69 -13.66 9.47
CA ALA A 267 10.72 -12.27 9.93
C ALA A 267 9.71 -12.04 11.07
N ARG A 268 8.47 -12.55 10.94
CA ARG A 268 7.48 -12.47 12.03
C ARG A 268 7.95 -13.08 13.35
N ARG A 269 8.66 -14.20 13.31
CA ARG A 269 9.21 -14.82 14.53
C ARG A 269 10.38 -14.00 15.09
N VAL A 270 11.21 -13.45 14.21
CA VAL A 270 12.36 -12.61 14.60
C VAL A 270 11.91 -11.32 15.25
N PHE A 271 10.89 -10.64 14.70
CA PHE A 271 10.45 -9.31 15.12
C PHE A 271 9.19 -9.29 16.00
N GLY A 272 8.55 -10.44 16.23
CA GLY A 272 7.39 -10.57 17.13
C GLY A 272 6.03 -10.22 16.51
N GLY A 273 5.99 -9.78 15.26
CA GLY A 273 4.76 -9.36 14.57
C GLY A 273 4.88 -9.40 13.05
N PRO A 274 3.78 -9.23 12.29
CA PRO A 274 3.85 -9.12 10.84
C PRO A 274 4.72 -7.91 10.46
N GLN A 275 5.50 -8.08 9.39
CA GLN A 275 6.46 -7.07 8.94
C GLN A 275 6.10 -6.59 7.53
N ASP A 276 6.43 -5.33 7.28
CA ASP A 276 6.60 -4.73 5.97
C ASP A 276 8.08 -4.93 5.56
N ILE A 277 8.32 -5.58 4.43
CA ILE A 277 9.63 -6.06 4.00
C ILE A 277 9.93 -5.59 2.59
N GLU A 278 10.98 -4.80 2.42
CA GLU A 278 11.57 -4.54 1.10
C GLU A 278 12.45 -5.74 0.70
N PHE A 279 12.25 -6.26 -0.51
CA PHE A 279 12.97 -7.42 -1.00
C PHE A 279 13.44 -7.26 -2.45
N GLY A 280 14.39 -8.11 -2.83
CA GLY A 280 14.84 -8.26 -4.22
C GLY A 280 15.32 -9.67 -4.51
N PHE A 281 15.10 -10.11 -5.73
CA PHE A 281 15.74 -11.28 -6.34
C PHE A 281 16.84 -10.78 -7.26
N ASP A 282 18.06 -11.28 -7.07
CA ASP A 282 19.14 -11.05 -8.05
C ASP A 282 18.95 -11.91 -9.31
N GLU A 283 19.83 -11.70 -10.29
CA GLU A 283 19.86 -12.49 -11.54
C GLU A 283 20.01 -13.99 -11.29
N GLY A 284 20.67 -14.39 -10.20
CA GLY A 284 20.82 -15.78 -9.78
C GLY A 284 19.56 -16.36 -9.09
N GLY A 285 18.50 -15.56 -8.92
CA GLY A 285 17.27 -15.96 -8.24
C GLY A 285 17.40 -16.06 -6.71
N ARG A 286 18.48 -15.54 -6.13
CA ARG A 286 18.66 -15.46 -4.68
C ARG A 286 17.85 -14.28 -4.14
N LEU A 287 17.06 -14.57 -3.11
CA LEU A 287 16.24 -13.59 -2.41
C LEU A 287 17.09 -12.82 -1.42
N TRP A 288 16.89 -11.52 -1.35
CA TRP A 288 17.52 -10.60 -0.40
C TRP A 288 16.45 -9.75 0.31
N LEU A 289 16.65 -9.51 1.60
CA LEU A 289 15.89 -8.56 2.42
C LEU A 289 16.68 -7.27 2.52
N PHE A 290 16.11 -6.16 2.03
CA PHE A 290 16.73 -4.84 2.05
C PHE A 290 16.28 -3.97 3.22
N GLN A 291 15.09 -4.26 3.76
CA GLN A 291 14.53 -3.58 4.91
C GLN A 291 13.42 -4.41 5.55
N SER A 292 13.19 -4.23 6.86
CA SER A 292 12.05 -4.78 7.59
C SER A 292 11.55 -3.76 8.61
N ARG A 293 10.25 -3.50 8.63
CA ARG A 293 9.57 -2.62 9.58
C ARG A 293 8.29 -3.29 10.11
N PRO A 294 7.81 -2.97 11.32
CA PRO A 294 6.50 -3.42 11.77
C PRO A 294 5.38 -2.81 10.92
N ILE A 295 4.34 -3.58 10.60
CA ILE A 295 3.12 -3.02 9.99
C ILE A 295 2.37 -2.22 11.06
N THR A 296 2.34 -0.90 10.93
CA THR A 296 1.69 0.01 11.89
C THR A 296 0.25 0.34 11.51
N ALA A 297 -0.06 0.39 10.22
CA ALA A 297 -1.40 0.64 9.72
C ALA A 297 -2.01 -0.65 9.14
N MET A 298 -3.09 -1.11 9.76
CA MET A 298 -3.96 -2.15 9.19
C MET A 298 -5.36 -1.55 9.05
N ALA A 299 -6.02 -1.77 7.91
CA ALA A 299 -7.42 -1.43 7.78
C ALA A 299 -8.23 -2.09 8.92
N ALA A 300 -9.04 -1.28 9.62
CA ALA A 300 -9.84 -1.76 10.73
C ALA A 300 -10.84 -2.81 10.21
N ARG A 301 -10.68 -4.06 10.66
CA ARG A 301 -11.63 -5.11 10.30
C ARG A 301 -12.85 -5.02 11.22
N PRO A 302 -14.08 -4.90 10.67
CA PRO A 302 -15.26 -4.96 11.50
C PRO A 302 -15.35 -6.33 12.20
N ALA A 303 -15.68 -6.32 13.49
CA ALA A 303 -15.75 -7.52 14.32
C ALA A 303 -16.67 -8.60 13.71
N ARG A 304 -16.46 -9.87 14.06
CA ARG A 304 -17.32 -10.96 13.58
C ARG A 304 -18.75 -10.73 14.10
N GLY A 305 -19.69 -10.56 13.17
CA GLY A 305 -21.08 -10.22 13.51
C GLY A 305 -21.39 -8.71 13.45
N ALA A 306 -20.41 -7.87 13.08
CA ALA A 306 -20.64 -6.46 12.82
C ALA A 306 -21.78 -6.24 11.83
N ARG A 307 -22.57 -5.21 12.14
CA ARG A 307 -23.69 -4.72 11.36
C ARG A 307 -23.17 -4.12 10.06
N LEU A 308 -23.92 -4.28 8.99
CA LEU A 308 -23.64 -3.58 7.74
C LEU A 308 -24.47 -2.31 7.74
N LEU A 309 -23.87 -1.24 8.25
CA LEU A 309 -24.49 0.09 8.25
C LEU A 309 -24.15 0.79 6.94
N GLY A 310 -25.11 1.51 6.38
CA GLY A 310 -24.90 2.36 5.23
C GLY A 310 -26.07 3.31 5.01
N PRO A 311 -25.94 4.25 4.05
CA PRO A 311 -26.96 5.26 3.76
C PRO A 311 -28.32 4.61 3.45
N GLY A 312 -28.31 3.56 2.63
CA GLY A 312 -29.52 2.79 2.30
C GLY A 312 -30.67 3.68 1.79
N PRO A 313 -31.92 3.24 1.98
CA PRO A 313 -33.10 4.05 1.64
C PRO A 313 -33.22 5.33 2.48
N VAL A 314 -32.53 5.39 3.62
CA VAL A 314 -32.64 6.53 4.55
C VAL A 314 -31.99 7.78 3.97
N ALA A 315 -31.00 7.62 3.09
CA ALA A 315 -30.35 8.75 2.43
C ALA A 315 -31.27 9.50 1.45
N GLU A 316 -32.38 8.88 1.00
CA GLU A 316 -33.40 9.60 0.24
C GLU A 316 -34.20 10.57 1.12
N THR A 317 -34.31 10.27 2.42
CA THR A 317 -35.04 11.09 3.39
C THR A 317 -34.12 12.09 4.10
N LEU A 318 -32.89 11.67 4.44
CA LEU A 318 -31.90 12.44 5.17
C LEU A 318 -30.54 12.34 4.43
N PRO A 319 -30.35 13.09 3.33
CA PRO A 319 -29.14 13.02 2.51
C PRO A 319 -27.92 13.69 3.16
N ASP A 320 -28.17 14.73 3.96
CA ASP A 320 -27.16 15.61 4.52
C ASP A 320 -26.70 15.18 5.91
N GLN A 321 -25.69 15.88 6.43
CA GLN A 321 -25.24 15.71 7.80
C GLN A 321 -26.29 16.30 8.74
N LEU A 322 -26.70 15.53 9.75
CA LEU A 322 -27.68 15.88 10.76
C LEU A 322 -27.01 16.64 11.90
N GLU A 323 -27.67 17.71 12.32
CA GLU A 323 -27.39 18.37 13.59
C GLU A 323 -27.95 17.55 14.77
N PRO A 324 -27.43 17.71 16.00
CA PRO A 324 -27.90 16.93 17.16
C PRO A 324 -29.42 16.98 17.37
N LEU A 325 -30.03 18.16 17.16
CA LEU A 325 -31.47 18.33 17.28
C LEU A 325 -32.24 17.56 16.18
N GLU A 326 -31.68 17.46 14.98
CA GLU A 326 -32.29 16.71 13.88
C GLU A 326 -32.19 15.19 14.10
N GLU A 327 -31.10 14.72 14.72
CA GLU A 327 -30.98 13.33 15.17
C GLU A 327 -32.10 12.99 16.16
N ASP A 328 -32.36 13.87 17.14
CA ASP A 328 -33.37 13.64 18.17
C ASP A 328 -34.81 13.76 17.64
N LEU A 329 -35.09 14.77 16.80
CA LEU A 329 -36.44 15.03 16.31
C LEU A 329 -36.85 14.14 15.13
N TRP A 330 -35.90 13.72 14.28
CA TRP A 330 -36.23 12.99 13.05
C TRP A 330 -35.68 11.56 13.04
N LEU A 331 -34.42 11.38 13.42
CA LEU A 331 -33.76 10.07 13.30
C LEU A 331 -34.24 9.08 14.36
N ALA A 332 -34.33 9.49 15.63
CA ALA A 332 -34.77 8.63 16.72
C ALA A 332 -36.24 8.17 16.58
N PRO A 333 -37.20 9.05 16.20
CA PRO A 333 -38.57 8.62 15.93
C PRO A 333 -38.67 7.70 14.71
N MET A 334 -37.93 7.97 13.64
CA MET A 334 -37.88 7.10 12.47
C MET A 334 -37.32 5.72 12.81
N ALA A 335 -36.29 5.63 13.65
CA ALA A 335 -35.74 4.35 14.10
C ALA A 335 -36.78 3.52 14.87
N ARG A 336 -37.59 4.16 15.73
CA ARG A 336 -38.71 3.53 16.44
C ARG A 336 -39.81 3.06 15.48
N GLY A 337 -40.24 3.92 14.56
CA GLY A 337 -41.27 3.60 13.58
C GLY A 337 -40.87 2.43 12.66
N LEU A 338 -39.63 2.43 12.16
CA LEU A 338 -39.10 1.32 11.36
C LEU A 338 -39.02 0.01 12.16
N ALA A 339 -38.59 0.07 13.42
CA ALA A 339 -38.56 -1.11 14.27
C ALA A 339 -39.96 -1.70 14.48
N ALA A 340 -40.96 -0.85 14.74
CA ALA A 340 -42.34 -1.27 14.92
C ALA A 340 -42.93 -1.87 13.62
N ALA A 341 -42.72 -1.22 12.48
CA ALA A 341 -43.16 -1.72 11.18
C ALA A 341 -42.56 -3.10 10.84
N LEU A 342 -41.27 -3.31 11.15
CA LEU A 342 -40.59 -4.58 10.94
C LEU A 342 -41.07 -5.68 11.89
N ASP A 343 -41.46 -5.33 13.12
CA ASP A 343 -42.08 -6.27 14.06
C ASP A 343 -43.48 -6.69 13.60
N ILE A 344 -44.35 -5.73 13.29
CA ILE A 344 -45.72 -5.96 12.79
C ILE A 344 -45.69 -6.78 11.50
N GLY A 345 -44.77 -6.44 10.60
CA GLY A 345 -44.56 -7.16 9.35
C GLY A 345 -43.93 -8.54 9.53
N GLY A 346 -43.53 -8.95 10.75
CA GLY A 346 -42.83 -10.21 10.99
C GLY A 346 -41.56 -10.36 10.15
N SER A 347 -40.91 -9.23 9.86
CA SER A 347 -39.79 -9.14 8.93
C SER A 347 -38.43 -9.23 9.62
N ALA A 348 -38.39 -8.97 10.93
CA ALA A 348 -37.22 -9.19 11.77
C ALA A 348 -37.64 -9.73 13.16
N PRO A 349 -36.78 -10.51 13.86
CA PRO A 349 -37.08 -10.99 15.20
C PRO A 349 -37.11 -9.85 16.24
N ARG A 350 -38.09 -9.86 17.15
CA ARG A 350 -38.22 -8.89 18.26
C ARG A 350 -36.94 -8.71 19.09
N ARG A 351 -36.20 -9.79 19.32
CA ARG A 351 -34.92 -9.74 20.05
C ARG A 351 -33.88 -8.89 19.32
N GLN A 352 -33.88 -8.92 17.99
CA GLN A 352 -32.95 -8.16 17.17
C GLN A 352 -33.33 -6.68 17.10
N LEU A 353 -34.64 -6.39 17.00
CA LEU A 353 -35.18 -5.02 16.97
C LEU A 353 -35.01 -4.28 18.31
N ARG A 354 -35.05 -5.00 19.44
CA ARG A 354 -34.81 -4.43 20.78
C ARG A 354 -33.34 -4.19 21.11
N ALA A 355 -32.43 -4.93 20.47
CA ALA A 355 -31.01 -4.87 20.82
C ALA A 355 -30.30 -3.65 20.24
N VAL A 356 -30.70 -3.18 19.06
CA VAL A 356 -30.03 -2.09 18.33
C VAL A 356 -31.05 -1.37 17.44
N PRO A 357 -31.02 -0.02 17.37
CA PRO A 357 -31.90 0.72 16.48
C PRO A 357 -31.65 0.38 14.99
N VAL A 358 -32.73 0.34 14.20
CA VAL A 358 -32.72 -0.01 12.77
C VAL A 358 -31.98 1.04 11.94
N VAL A 359 -32.09 2.29 12.37
CA VAL A 359 -31.40 3.46 11.82
C VAL A 359 -30.72 4.20 12.96
N ARG A 360 -29.52 4.73 12.72
CA ARG A 360 -28.77 5.54 13.70
C ARG A 360 -27.89 6.57 13.00
N ALA A 361 -27.36 7.52 13.76
CA ALA A 361 -26.31 8.38 13.27
C ALA A 361 -24.93 7.69 13.35
N VAL A 362 -24.11 7.92 12.33
CA VAL A 362 -22.69 7.55 12.27
C VAL A 362 -21.93 8.75 11.72
N GLY A 363 -21.18 9.44 12.59
CA GLY A 363 -20.45 10.66 12.22
C GLY A 363 -21.36 11.77 11.70
N GLY A 364 -22.53 11.96 12.34
CA GLY A 364 -23.54 12.95 11.94
C GLY A 364 -24.34 12.57 10.69
N ARG A 365 -24.21 11.35 10.14
CA ARG A 365 -25.00 10.91 8.97
C ARG A 365 -25.97 9.80 9.32
N ALA A 366 -27.17 9.85 8.76
CA ALA A 366 -28.14 8.76 8.88
C ALA A 366 -27.60 7.47 8.24
N ALA A 367 -27.60 6.38 9.01
CA ALA A 367 -27.18 5.07 8.55
C ALA A 367 -28.15 3.98 9.02
N ALA A 368 -28.61 3.14 8.09
CA ALA A 368 -29.46 2.00 8.36
C ALA A 368 -28.69 0.67 8.41
N ASP A 369 -29.21 -0.29 9.17
CA ASP A 369 -28.83 -1.70 9.03
C ASP A 369 -29.38 -2.26 7.70
N LEU A 370 -28.53 -2.28 6.67
CA LEU A 370 -28.87 -2.69 5.32
C LEU A 370 -29.33 -4.15 5.23
N ARG A 371 -28.91 -5.01 6.16
CA ARG A 371 -29.38 -6.40 6.20
C ARG A 371 -30.78 -6.50 6.80
N LEU A 372 -31.07 -5.66 7.79
CA LEU A 372 -32.36 -5.62 8.48
C LEU A 372 -33.45 -5.04 7.56
N LEU A 373 -33.08 -4.04 6.75
CA LEU A 373 -33.94 -3.49 5.69
C LEU A 373 -34.02 -4.37 4.43
N GLY A 374 -33.21 -5.43 4.33
CA GLY A 374 -33.17 -6.30 3.16
C GLY A 374 -32.56 -5.66 1.90
N ALA A 375 -31.85 -4.53 2.05
CA ALA A 375 -31.10 -3.88 0.97
C ALA A 375 -29.87 -4.69 0.52
N VAL A 376 -29.40 -5.63 1.37
CA VAL A 376 -28.31 -6.55 1.05
C VAL A 376 -28.75 -7.98 1.36
N PRO A 377 -28.51 -8.96 0.45
CA PRO A 377 -28.90 -10.35 0.67
C PRO A 377 -28.24 -10.95 1.93
N PRO A 378 -28.92 -11.91 2.60
CA PRO A 378 -28.41 -12.51 3.81
C PRO A 378 -27.14 -13.32 3.57
N ARG A 379 -26.30 -13.41 4.62
CA ARG A 379 -24.97 -14.00 4.57
C ARG A 379 -24.96 -15.53 4.37
N TYR A 380 -26.09 -16.21 4.56
CA TYR A 380 -26.24 -17.66 4.41
C TYR A 380 -27.34 -18.01 3.38
N ARG A 381 -26.97 -18.79 2.36
CA ARG A 381 -27.83 -19.15 1.22
C ARG A 381 -28.80 -20.31 1.47
N TRP A 382 -28.53 -21.16 2.46
CA TRP A 382 -29.31 -22.38 2.71
C TRP A 382 -30.70 -22.13 3.33
N PRO A 383 -30.89 -21.17 4.27
CA PRO A 383 -32.24 -20.82 4.74
C PRO A 383 -33.07 -20.03 3.71
N THR A 384 -32.42 -19.33 2.77
CA THR A 384 -33.10 -18.54 1.72
C THR A 384 -33.68 -19.37 0.59
N LEU A 385 -33.25 -20.62 0.41
CA LEU A 385 -33.82 -21.54 -0.56
C LEU A 385 -35.28 -21.91 -0.23
N LEU A 386 -35.65 -21.82 1.05
CA LEU A 386 -37.02 -22.02 1.53
C LEU A 386 -37.88 -20.73 1.48
N ASN A 387 -37.26 -19.54 1.43
CA ASN A 387 -37.96 -18.26 1.23
C ASN A 387 -36.99 -17.14 0.78
N PRO A 388 -36.91 -16.82 -0.53
CA PRO A 388 -35.82 -16.03 -1.09
C PRO A 388 -35.89 -14.50 -0.87
N ALA A 389 -36.97 -13.95 -0.29
CA ALA A 389 -37.04 -12.51 0.05
C ALA A 389 -38.08 -12.22 1.15
N PRO A 390 -37.82 -12.54 2.43
CA PRO A 390 -38.86 -12.56 3.44
C PRO A 390 -39.30 -11.16 3.88
N GLY A 391 -38.39 -10.22 4.16
CA GLY A 391 -38.73 -8.95 4.81
C GLY A 391 -39.65 -8.05 3.99
N ALA A 392 -39.17 -7.55 2.84
CA ALA A 392 -39.96 -6.65 1.99
C ALA A 392 -41.27 -7.27 1.48
N ARG A 393 -41.28 -8.58 1.15
CA ARG A 393 -42.52 -9.27 0.75
C ARG A 393 -43.50 -9.43 1.92
N ARG A 394 -43.01 -9.69 3.13
CA ARG A 394 -43.87 -9.77 4.33
C ARG A 394 -44.40 -8.41 4.74
N LEU A 395 -43.61 -7.33 4.62
CA LEU A 395 -44.07 -5.96 4.76
C LEU A 395 -45.16 -5.63 3.72
N GLY A 396 -44.89 -5.88 2.43
CA GLY A 396 -45.87 -5.66 1.36
C GLY A 396 -47.11 -6.55 1.48
N ALA A 397 -46.99 -7.74 2.06
CA ALA A 397 -48.14 -8.60 2.39
C ALA A 397 -48.90 -8.08 3.62
N ALA A 398 -48.21 -7.65 4.67
CA ALA A 398 -48.84 -7.06 5.85
C ALA A 398 -49.55 -5.74 5.52
N TRP A 399 -49.03 -4.97 4.57
CA TRP A 399 -49.70 -3.80 4.00
C TRP A 399 -50.96 -4.19 3.24
N ARG A 400 -50.87 -5.12 2.28
CA ARG A 400 -52.02 -5.58 1.48
C ARG A 400 -53.12 -6.21 2.32
N VAL A 401 -52.77 -6.92 3.39
CA VAL A 401 -53.71 -7.58 4.30
C VAL A 401 -54.15 -6.64 5.45
N GLY A 402 -53.81 -5.36 5.37
CA GLY A 402 -54.31 -4.33 6.28
C GLY A 402 -53.65 -4.27 7.66
N ARG A 403 -52.83 -5.26 8.05
CA ARG A 403 -52.17 -5.33 9.37
C ARG A 403 -51.27 -4.13 9.64
N LEU A 404 -50.60 -3.64 8.60
CA LEU A 404 -49.68 -2.51 8.71
C LEU A 404 -50.44 -1.18 8.63
N THR A 405 -51.39 -1.05 7.70
CA THR A 405 -52.20 0.16 7.55
C THR A 405 -53.13 0.40 8.74
N SER A 406 -53.57 -0.64 9.45
CA SER A 406 -54.35 -0.51 10.68
C SER A 406 -53.52 -0.12 11.90
N ALA A 407 -52.23 -0.48 11.93
CA ALA A 407 -51.36 -0.27 13.09
C ALA A 407 -50.59 1.06 13.03
N LEU A 408 -50.31 1.56 11.82
CA LEU A 408 -49.54 2.80 11.63
C LEU A 408 -50.15 4.04 12.29
N PRO A 409 -51.48 4.28 12.25
CA PRO A 409 -52.07 5.42 12.95
C PRO A 409 -51.85 5.34 14.46
N GLY A 410 -51.96 4.15 15.06
CA GLY A 410 -51.68 3.92 16.48
C GLY A 410 -50.22 4.18 16.83
N LEU A 411 -49.29 3.73 15.98
CA LEU A 411 -47.86 4.01 16.16
C LEU A 411 -47.54 5.50 16.08
N ALA A 412 -48.21 6.25 15.19
CA ALA A 412 -48.03 7.69 15.10
C ALA A 412 -48.53 8.41 16.37
N VAL A 413 -49.68 7.99 16.91
CA VAL A 413 -50.21 8.52 18.17
C VAL A 413 -49.30 8.19 19.35
N ASP A 414 -48.83 6.95 19.47
CA ASP A 414 -47.91 6.53 20.54
C ASP A 414 -46.59 7.29 20.47
N LEU A 415 -46.07 7.52 19.26
CA LEU A 415 -44.84 8.26 19.04
C LEU A 415 -45.00 9.74 19.43
N VAL A 416 -46.11 10.39 19.07
CA VAL A 416 -46.43 11.76 19.49
C VAL A 416 -46.56 11.82 21.01
N ALA A 417 -47.28 10.89 21.63
CA ALA A 417 -47.44 10.84 23.07
C ALA A 417 -46.11 10.62 23.82
N ASP A 418 -45.19 9.84 23.26
CA ASP A 418 -43.84 9.67 23.80
C ASP A 418 -43.00 10.96 23.66
N VAL A 419 -43.09 11.66 22.53
CA VAL A 419 -42.40 12.94 22.31
C VAL A 419 -42.93 13.99 23.28
N ASP A 420 -44.26 14.12 23.41
CA ASP A 420 -44.90 15.05 24.34
C ASP A 420 -44.48 14.78 25.79
N ARG A 421 -44.38 13.52 26.19
CA ARG A 421 -43.90 13.13 27.52
C ARG A 421 -42.45 13.54 27.75
N HIS A 422 -41.59 13.33 26.76
CA HIS A 422 -40.18 13.73 26.85
C HIS A 422 -40.01 15.25 26.94
N LEU A 423 -40.79 16.01 26.14
CA LEU A 423 -40.78 17.47 26.18
C LEU A 423 -41.37 18.03 27.49
N ALA A 424 -42.25 17.29 28.17
CA ALA A 424 -42.80 17.69 29.47
C ALA A 424 -41.87 17.39 30.66
N GLU A 425 -40.90 16.48 30.48
CA GLU A 425 -39.93 16.07 31.50
C GLU A 425 -38.59 16.85 31.41
N THR A 426 -38.41 17.66 30.36
CA THR A 426 -37.25 18.54 30.13
C THR A 426 -37.63 19.99 30.41
#